data_AF-A0A497I721-F1
#
_entry.id   AF-A0A497I721-F1
#
_cell.length_a   1.000
_cell.length_b   1.000
_cell.length_c   1.000
_cell.angle_alpha   90.00
_cell.angle_beta   90.00
_cell.angle_gamma   90.00
#
_symmetry.space_group_name_H-M   'P 1'
#
loop_
_entity.id
_entity.type
_entity.pdbx_description
1 polymer ?
#
loop_
_entity_poly.entity_id
_entity_poly.type
_entity_poly.pdbx_seq_one_letter_code
_entity_poly.pdbx_strand_id
1 'polypeptide(L)' 'MPKSKDFPEGIKYSMVYVKVDEEGARRILCYDNERGKSHHRHHFDEEEKIEFKSWDELVRRFMEDVRELRRKLYEKD' A
#
# COMPACT_ATOMS: atom_id res chain seq x y z
N MET A 1 -12.26 -13.06 2.42
CA MET A 1 -13.52 -12.40 2.84
C MET A 1 -14.61 -12.84 1.89
N PRO A 2 -15.87 -13.08 2.31
CA PRO A 2 -16.94 -13.29 1.35
C PRO A 2 -17.12 -12.06 0.44
N LYS A 3 -17.49 -12.28 -0.82
CA LYS A 3 -17.84 -11.17 -1.71
C LYS A 3 -19.02 -10.40 -1.13
N SER A 4 -18.90 -9.09 -1.08
CA SER A 4 -19.94 -8.20 -0.57
C SER A 4 -19.81 -6.81 -1.22
N LYS A 5 -20.76 -5.91 -0.94
CA LYS A 5 -20.70 -4.51 -1.41
C LYS A 5 -19.39 -3.83 -1.01
N ASP A 6 -18.85 -4.16 0.15
CA ASP A 6 -17.61 -3.56 0.68
C ASP A 6 -16.35 -4.27 0.15
N PHE A 7 -16.47 -5.51 -0.30
CA PHE A 7 -15.37 -6.35 -0.80
C PHE A 7 -15.80 -7.10 -2.07
N PRO A 8 -15.95 -6.42 -3.22
CA PRO A 8 -16.46 -7.04 -4.45
C PRO A 8 -15.61 -8.22 -4.94
N GLU A 9 -14.31 -8.19 -4.69
CA GLU A 9 -13.33 -9.20 -5.08
C GLU A 9 -13.24 -10.34 -4.05
N GLY A 10 -13.86 -10.21 -2.87
CA GLY A 10 -13.76 -11.21 -1.80
C GLY A 10 -12.40 -11.20 -1.07
N ILE A 11 -11.67 -10.10 -1.16
CA ILE A 11 -10.34 -9.96 -0.55
C ILE A 11 -10.33 -8.85 0.50
N LYS A 12 -9.55 -9.04 1.56
CA LYS A 12 -9.13 -7.97 2.49
C LYS A 12 -7.63 -8.08 2.62
N TYR A 13 -6.93 -6.96 2.53
CA TYR A 13 -5.47 -6.94 2.65
C TYR A 13 -5.00 -5.66 3.35
N SER A 14 -3.76 -5.72 3.83
CA SER A 14 -2.97 -4.58 4.28
C SER A 14 -1.50 -4.90 3.99
N MET A 15 -0.89 -4.11 3.11
CA MET A 15 0.51 -4.23 2.70
C MET A 15 1.21 -2.94 3.08
N VAL A 16 2.19 -3.03 3.98
CA VAL A 16 2.77 -1.86 4.65
C VAL A 16 4.28 -1.86 4.51
N TYR A 17 4.83 -0.69 4.18
CA TYR A 17 6.27 -0.43 4.23
C TYR A 17 6.57 0.60 5.32
N VAL A 18 7.42 0.20 6.27
CA VAL A 18 7.76 0.97 7.47
C VAL A 18 9.27 1.20 7.46
N LYS A 19 9.69 2.45 7.64
CA LYS A 19 11.07 2.81 7.95
C LYS A 19 11.25 2.74 9.45
N VAL A 20 12.33 2.09 9.89
CA VAL A 20 12.74 2.07 11.30
C VAL A 20 14.12 2.68 11.40
N ASP A 21 14.27 3.68 12.25
CA ASP A 21 15.53 4.35 12.56
C ASP A 21 15.60 4.70 14.05
N GLU A 22 16.57 5.52 14.45
CA GLU A 22 16.80 5.93 15.84
C GLU A 22 15.63 6.73 16.42
N GLU A 23 14.79 7.37 15.59
CA GLU A 23 13.61 8.13 16.01
C GLU A 23 12.37 7.24 16.17
N GLY A 24 12.42 5.99 15.69
CA GLY A 24 11.38 4.99 15.83
C GLY A 24 10.88 4.42 14.50
N ALA A 25 9.61 4.00 14.47
CA ALA A 25 8.99 3.38 13.30
C ALA A 25 8.01 4.34 12.61
N ARG A 26 8.25 4.66 11.33
CA ARG A 26 7.39 5.50 10.51
C ARG A 26 6.82 4.72 9.33
N ARG A 27 5.49 4.74 9.17
CA ARG A 27 4.81 4.22 7.99
C ARG A 27 5.10 5.13 6.79
N ILE A 28 5.61 4.54 5.71
CA ILE A 28 5.97 5.26 4.49
C ILE A 28 4.96 4.96 3.37
N LEU A 29 4.52 3.71 3.27
CA LEU A 29 3.56 3.25 2.27
C LEU A 29 2.56 2.29 2.90
N CYS A 30 1.28 2.40 2.53
CA CYS A 30 0.26 1.41 2.84
C CYS A 30 -0.60 1.18 1.61
N TYR A 31 -0.90 -0.08 1.31
CA TYR A 31 -1.94 -0.48 0.38
C TYR A 31 -2.96 -1.26 1.19
N ASP A 32 -4.21 -0.81 1.20
CA ASP A 32 -5.29 -1.54 1.86
C ASP A 32 -6.63 -1.31 1.16
N ASN A 33 -7.66 -2.03 1.60
CA ASN A 33 -9.03 -1.85 1.15
C ASN A 33 -9.98 -1.72 2.34
N GLU A 34 -9.91 -0.58 3.05
CA GLU A 34 -10.82 -0.26 4.14
C GLU A 34 -12.31 -0.28 3.74
N ARG A 35 -13.16 -0.75 4.67
CA ARG A 35 -14.59 -0.89 4.45
C ARG A 35 -15.18 0.43 3.99
N GLY A 36 -15.92 0.40 2.89
CA GLY A 36 -16.56 1.59 2.32
C GLY A 36 -15.61 2.56 1.58
N LYS A 37 -14.31 2.30 1.53
CA LYS A 37 -13.32 3.17 0.85
C LYS A 37 -12.80 2.63 -0.48
N SER A 38 -13.05 1.36 -0.80
CA SER A 38 -12.42 0.63 -1.92
C SER A 38 -10.88 0.55 -1.77
N HIS A 39 -10.19 0.05 -2.79
CA HIS A 39 -8.74 -0.08 -2.80
C HIS A 39 -8.07 1.29 -2.77
N HIS A 40 -7.10 1.48 -1.87
CA HIS A 40 -6.37 2.73 -1.77
C HIS A 40 -4.92 2.52 -1.36
N ARG A 41 -4.12 3.53 -1.68
CA ARG A 41 -2.71 3.66 -1.32
C ARG A 41 -2.56 4.88 -0.42
N HIS A 42 -1.83 4.73 0.68
CA HIS A 42 -1.30 5.82 1.48
C HIS A 42 0.18 5.96 1.17
N HIS A 43 0.61 7.13 0.71
CA HIS A 43 2.01 7.48 0.51
C HIS A 43 2.35 8.63 1.47
N PHE A 44 3.14 8.33 2.50
CA PHE A 44 3.26 9.17 3.70
C PHE A 44 1.88 9.55 4.26
N ASP A 45 1.49 10.82 4.14
CA ASP A 45 0.23 11.37 4.67
C ASP A 45 -0.83 11.58 3.58
N GLU A 46 -0.54 11.18 2.33
CA GLU A 46 -1.44 11.33 1.18
C GLU A 46 -2.18 10.01 0.89
N GLU A 47 -3.51 10.05 0.89
CA GLU A 47 -4.40 8.93 0.54
C GLU A 47 -4.90 9.10 -0.90
N GLU A 48 -4.75 8.07 -1.74
CA GLU A 48 -5.31 8.01 -3.08
C GLU A 48 -6.04 6.69 -3.35
N LYS A 49 -7.11 6.75 -4.14
CA LYS A 49 -7.78 5.54 -4.64
C LYS A 49 -6.93 4.88 -5.73
N ILE A 50 -6.90 3.56 -5.73
CA ILE A 50 -6.25 2.77 -6.78
C ILE A 50 -7.26 1.85 -7.45
N GLU A 51 -7.10 1.63 -8.75
CA GLU A 51 -7.82 0.58 -9.45
C GLU A 51 -7.25 -0.78 -9.07
N PHE A 52 -8.12 -1.73 -8.70
CA PHE A 52 -7.74 -3.12 -8.55
C PHE A 52 -7.99 -3.89 -9.84
N LYS A 53 -6.91 -4.36 -10.47
CA LYS A 53 -6.99 -5.19 -11.68
C LYS A 53 -6.86 -6.68 -11.37
N SER A 54 -5.86 -7.03 -10.57
CA SER A 54 -5.61 -8.39 -10.10
C SER A 54 -4.75 -8.36 -8.84
N TRP A 55 -4.71 -9.49 -8.14
CA TRP A 55 -3.82 -9.65 -6.99
C TRP A 55 -2.35 -9.49 -7.38
N ASP A 56 -1.93 -10.10 -8.49
CA ASP A 56 -0.54 -10.05 -8.93
C ASP A 56 -0.13 -8.63 -9.34
N GLU A 57 -1.02 -7.86 -9.98
CA GLU A 57 -0.75 -6.47 -10.33
C GLU A 57 -0.69 -5.57 -9.09
N LEU A 58 -1.56 -5.79 -8.11
CA LEU A 58 -1.53 -5.09 -6.82
C LEU A 58 -0.19 -5.30 -6.11
N VAL A 59 0.26 -6.55 -6.00
CA VAL A 59 1.54 -6.90 -5.37
C VAL A 59 2.71 -6.34 -6.16
N ARG A 60 2.69 -6.46 -7.50
CA ARG A 60 3.74 -5.90 -8.36
C ARG A 60 3.87 -4.39 -8.17
N ARG A 61 2.76 -3.66 -8.19
CA ARG A 61 2.74 -2.20 -8.03
C ARG A 61 3.27 -1.76 -6.66
N PHE A 62 2.86 -2.43 -5.58
CA PHE A 62 3.41 -2.16 -4.25
C PHE A 62 4.92 -2.38 -4.20
N MET A 63 5.43 -3.48 -4.77
CA MET A 63 6.86 -3.75 -4.78
C MET A 63 7.65 -2.75 -5.63
N GLU A 64 7.05 -2.19 -6.69
CA GLU A 64 7.61 -1.09 -7.47
C GLU A 64 7.76 0.17 -6.64
N ASP A 65 6.69 0.60 -5.98
CA ASP A 65 6.71 1.76 -5.08
C ASP A 65 7.73 1.60 -3.95
N VAL A 66 7.81 0.40 -3.34
CA VAL A 66 8.82 0.11 -2.30
C VAL A 66 10.23 0.22 -2.85
N ARG A 67 10.50 -0.27 -4.07
CA ARG A 67 11.82 -0.14 -4.69
C ARG A 67 12.18 1.31 -4.92
N GLU A 68 11.26 2.12 -5.44
CA GLU A 68 11.49 3.55 -5.65
C GLU A 68 11.72 4.31 -4.34
N LEU A 69 10.92 4.01 -3.32
CA LEU A 69 11.08 4.58 -1.98
C LEU A 69 12.42 4.20 -1.36
N ARG A 70 12.87 2.94 -1.51
CA ARG A 70 14.18 2.50 -0.99
C ARG A 70 15.33 3.27 -1.62
N ARG A 71 15.30 3.47 -2.95
CA ARG A 71 16.30 4.30 -3.65
C ARG A 71 16.31 5.71 -3.06
N LYS A 72 15.15 6.37 -2.99
CA LYS A 72 15.04 7.74 -2.45
C LYS A 72 15.47 7.88 -0.99
N LEU A 73 15.20 6.88 -0.15
CA LEU A 73 15.45 6.95 1.29
C LEU A 73 16.89 6.60 1.69
N TYR A 74 17.54 5.69 0.96
CA TYR A 74 18.83 5.12 1.36
C TYR A 74 19.95 5.32 0.35
N GLU A 75 19.63 5.55 -0.92
CA GLU A 75 20.60 5.83 -1.98
C GLU A 75 20.56 7.34 -2.25
N LYS A 76 21.11 8.13 -1.31
CA LYS A 76 21.41 9.54 -1.55
C LYS A 76 22.71 9.65 -2.35
N ASP A 77 22.70 10.48 -3.40
CA ASP A 77 23.93 11.06 -3.99
C ASP A 77 24.72 11.87 -2.94
#